data_AF-A0A6L7W9I0-F1
#
_entry.id   AF-A0A6L7W9I0-F1
#
_cell.length_a   1.000
_cell.length_b   1.000
_cell.length_c   1.000
_cell.angle_alpha   90.00
_cell.angle_beta   90.00
_cell.angle_gamma   90.00
#
_symmetry.space_group_name_H-M   'P 1'
#
loop_
_entity.id
_entity.type
_entity.pdbx_description
1 polymer ?
#
loop_
_entity_poly.entity_id
_entity_poly.type
_entity_poly.pdbx_seq_one_letter_code
_entity_poly.pdbx_strand_id
1 'polypeptide(L)'
;MNREEGSAREQRGPIAYMAGNSIAANLLMWAIIAAGLVSLTGLDREAWPTTPFYHIEVSMAYPGATPEEIEESIVVKIEDQV
;
A
#
# COMPACT_ATOMS: atom_id res chain seq x y z
N MET A 1 33.56 -52.44 -4.86
CA MET A 1 32.45 -52.37 -5.84
C MET A 1 31.43 -51.39 -5.28
N ASN A 2 30.81 -50.57 -6.14
CA ASN A 2 29.92 -49.42 -5.89
C ASN A 2 30.62 -48.05 -5.79
N ARG A 3 30.70 -47.38 -6.94
CA ARG A 3 30.70 -45.92 -7.01
C ARG A 3 29.28 -45.52 -7.38
N GLU A 4 28.60 -44.84 -6.47
CA GLU A 4 27.31 -44.23 -6.74
C GLU A 4 27.51 -43.13 -7.79
N GLU A 5 26.99 -43.36 -9.00
CA GLU A 5 26.86 -42.32 -10.01
C GLU A 5 25.72 -41.40 -9.58
N GLY A 6 26.07 -40.38 -8.81
CA GLY A 6 25.19 -39.25 -8.54
C GLY A 6 24.86 -38.57 -9.87
N SER A 7 23.66 -38.85 -10.38
CA SER A 7 23.03 -38.14 -11.49
C SER A 7 23.16 -36.63 -11.25
N ALA A 8 24.02 -35.98 -12.05
CA ALA A 8 24.11 -34.53 -12.10
C ALA A 8 22.76 -34.02 -12.57
N ARG A 9 21.94 -33.53 -11.63
CA ARG A 9 20.64 -32.92 -11.93
C ARG A 9 20.87 -31.85 -13.00
N GLU A 10 20.35 -32.09 -14.20
CA GLU A 10 20.38 -31.13 -15.29
C GLU A 10 19.65 -29.88 -14.80
N GLN A 11 20.41 -28.83 -14.48
CA GLN A 11 19.85 -27.61 -13.90
C GLN A 11 19.06 -26.88 -14.98
N ARG A 12 17.77 -27.21 -15.07
CA ARG A 12 16.81 -26.59 -15.98
C ARG A 12 15.95 -25.62 -15.20
N GLY A 13 15.84 -24.39 -15.69
CA GLY A 13 15.02 -23.36 -15.10
C GLY A 13 15.35 -21.97 -15.62
N PRO A 14 14.49 -20.97 -15.38
CA PRO A 14 14.69 -19.60 -15.85
C PRO A 14 16.00 -19.01 -15.32
N ILE A 15 16.35 -19.29 -14.06
CA ILE A 15 17.62 -18.85 -13.46
C ILE A 15 18.82 -19.54 -14.12
N ALA A 16 18.75 -20.85 -14.36
CA ALA A 16 19.83 -21.58 -15.01
C ALA A 16 20.04 -21.15 -16.48
N TYR A 17 18.96 -20.83 -17.19
CA TYR A 17 19.01 -20.27 -18.54
C TYR A 17 19.62 -18.86 -18.55
N MET A 18 19.24 -17.99 -17.61
CA MET A 18 19.82 -16.65 -17.47
C MET A 18 21.30 -16.70 -17.07
N ALA A 19 21.69 -17.67 -16.23
CA ALA A 19 23.10 -17.90 -15.87
C ALA A 19 23.93 -18.39 -17.07
N GLY A 20 23.34 -19.20 -17.96
CA GLY A 20 23.99 -19.68 -19.19
C GLY A 20 23.97 -18.68 -20.35
N ASN A 21 23.06 -17.69 -20.34
CA ASN A 21 22.93 -16.67 -21.37
C ASN A 21 22.90 -15.27 -20.74
N SER A 22 24.10 -14.71 -20.55
CA SER A 22 24.30 -13.37 -19.99
C SER A 22 23.67 -12.24 -20.81
N ILE A 23 23.50 -12.42 -22.12
CA ILE A 23 22.85 -11.44 -22.99
C ILE A 23 21.37 -11.32 -22.61
N ALA A 24 20.67 -12.45 -22.44
CA ALA A 24 19.27 -12.45 -22.01
C ALA A 24 19.09 -11.80 -20.63
N ALA A 25 19.98 -12.09 -19.68
CA ALA A 25 19.95 -11.49 -18.35
C ALA A 25 20.17 -9.96 -18.38
N ASN A 26 21.13 -9.48 -19.17
CA ASN A 26 21.42 -8.05 -19.29
C ASN A 26 20.28 -7.30 -20.00
N LEU A 27 19.68 -7.87 -21.03
CA LEU A 27 18.51 -7.28 -21.68
C LEU A 27 17.32 -7.18 -20.73
N LEU A 28 17.07 -8.21 -19.92
CA LEU A 28 16.03 -8.18 -18.90
C LEU A 28 16.31 -7.09 -17.85
N MET A 29 17.56 -6.97 -17.39
CA MET A 29 17.98 -5.91 -16.48
C MET A 29 17.69 -4.53 -17.06
N TRP A 30 18.11 -4.26 -18.30
CA TRP A 30 17.85 -2.99 -18.97
C TRP A 30 16.37 -2.71 -19.18
N ALA A 31 15.58 -3.73 -19.52
CA ALA A 31 14.14 -3.60 -19.66
C ALA A 31 13.46 -3.19 -18.34
N ILE A 32 13.85 -3.80 -17.22
CA ILE A 32 13.35 -3.45 -15.89
C ILE A 32 13.75 -2.02 -15.51
N ILE A 33 15.00 -1.63 -15.76
CA ILE A 33 15.48 -0.27 -15.47
C ILE A 33 14.71 0.77 -16.30
N ALA A 34 14.54 0.54 -17.61
CA ALA A 34 13.81 1.45 -18.48
C ALA A 34 12.34 1.60 -18.05
N ALA A 35 11.66 0.48 -17.75
CA ALA A 35 10.30 0.49 -17.24
C ALA A 35 10.20 1.26 -15.90
N GLY A 36 11.16 1.05 -15.00
CA GLY A 36 11.25 1.77 -13.73
C GLY A 36 11.42 3.27 -13.93
N LEU A 37 12.33 3.70 -14.82
CA LEU A 37 12.56 5.12 -15.12
C LEU A 37 11.31 5.80 -15.69
N VAL A 38 10.57 5.13 -16.57
CA VAL A 38 9.29 5.64 -17.10
C VAL A 38 8.24 5.72 -15.99
N SER A 39 8.18 4.73 -15.10
CA SER A 39 7.23 4.75 -13.98
C SER A 39 7.49 5.89 -13.00
N LEU A 40 8.75 6.34 -12.83
CA LEU A 40 9.11 7.42 -11.92
C LEU A 40 8.53 8.78 -12.33
N THR A 41 8.22 9.00 -13.62
CA THR A 41 7.64 10.27 -14.09
C THR A 41 6.16 10.39 -13.79
N GLY A 42 5.46 9.26 -13.60
CA GLY A 42 4.03 9.23 -13.28
C GLY A 42 3.73 9.07 -11.79
N LEU A 43 4.75 9.10 -10.93
CA LEU A 43 4.57 8.94 -9.49
C LEU A 43 4.13 10.28 -8.87
N ASP A 44 2.92 10.32 -8.35
CA ASP A 44 2.42 11.47 -7.59
C ASP A 44 3.24 11.67 -6.31
N ARG A 45 3.64 12.92 -6.07
CA ARG A 45 4.44 13.30 -4.91
C ARG A 45 3.69 14.38 -4.14
N GLU A 46 3.17 14.02 -2.98
CA GLU A 46 2.57 14.97 -2.05
C GLU A 46 3.59 15.35 -0.97
N ALA A 47 3.82 16.66 -0.80
CA ALA A 47 4.65 17.16 0.30
C ALA A 47 3.97 16.97 1.67
N TRP A 48 2.63 16.92 1.66
CA TRP A 48 1.79 16.69 2.83
C TRP A 48 0.69 15.73 2.43
N PRO A 49 0.73 14.45 2.87
CA PRO A 49 -0.35 13.53 2.58
C PRO A 49 -1.62 14.04 3.29
N THR A 50 -2.64 14.38 2.52
CA THR A 50 -3.95 14.73 3.09
C THR A 50 -4.68 13.42 3.39
N THR A 51 -4.53 12.91 4.61
CA THR A 51 -5.46 11.90 5.11
C THR A 51 -6.84 12.55 5.24
N PRO A 52 -7.89 12.05 4.56
CA PRO A 52 -9.22 12.61 4.71
C PRO A 52 -9.69 12.41 6.16
N PHE A 53 -9.81 13.51 6.91
CA PHE A 53 -10.40 13.51 8.23
C PHE A 53 -11.91 13.68 8.05
N TYR A 54 -12.66 12.59 8.18
CA TYR A 54 -14.11 12.65 8.14
C TYR A 54 -14.62 13.16 9.48
N HIS A 55 -14.97 14.44 9.56
CA HIS A 55 -15.57 15.07 10.74
C HIS A 55 -16.88 15.75 10.35
N ILE A 56 -17.89 15.63 11.21
CA ILE A 56 -19.19 16.28 11.08
C ILE A 56 -19.33 17.19 12.30
N GLU A 57 -19.52 18.49 12.05
CA GLU A 57 -19.74 19.49 13.09
C GLU A 57 -21.24 19.82 13.17
N VAL A 58 -21.81 19.71 14.37
CA VAL A 58 -23.22 20.06 14.64
C VAL A 58 -23.24 21.15 15.69
N SER A 59 -23.67 22.36 15.31
CA SER A 59 -23.76 23.51 16.22
C SER A 59 -25.22 23.92 16.42
N MET A 60 -25.65 24.10 17.68
CA MET A 60 -26.97 24.63 18.03
C MET A 60 -26.86 25.65 19.16
N ALA A 61 -27.50 26.80 18.99
CA ALA A 61 -27.65 27.79 20.05
C ALA A 61 -28.99 27.58 20.76
N TYR A 62 -28.94 27.26 22.05
CA TYR A 62 -30.14 27.14 22.90
C TYR A 62 -30.00 28.01 24.16
N PRO A 63 -30.30 29.32 24.06
CA PRO A 63 -30.15 30.26 25.17
C PRO A 63 -31.22 30.00 26.23
N GLY A 64 -30.81 29.96 27.50
CA GLY A 64 -31.74 29.88 28.64
C GLY A 64 -32.01 28.47 29.17
N ALA A 65 -31.40 27.43 28.61
CA ALA A 65 -31.32 26.11 29.25
C ALA A 65 -30.07 26.00 30.13
N THR A 66 -30.18 25.17 31.16
CA THR A 66 -29.02 24.78 31.96
C THR A 66 -28.14 23.79 31.16
N PRO A 67 -26.82 23.72 31.44
CA PRO A 67 -25.94 22.76 30.77
C PRO A 67 -26.43 21.30 30.89
N GLU A 68 -26.97 20.92 32.06
CA GLU A 68 -27.53 19.58 32.31
C GLU A 68 -28.72 19.26 31.41
N GLU A 69 -29.65 20.19 31.22
CA GLU A 69 -30.80 19.99 30.34
C GLU A 69 -30.40 19.81 28.87
N ILE A 70 -29.36 20.52 28.42
CA ILE A 70 -28.85 20.41 27.05
C ILE A 70 -28.20 19.04 26.81
N GLU A 71 -27.47 18.53 27.80
CA GLU A 71 -26.83 17.22 27.74
C GLU A 71 -27.87 16.11 27.57
N GLU A 72 -28.85 16.03 28.48
CA GLU A 72 -29.90 15.01 28.44
C GLU A 72 -30.82 15.12 27.21
N SER A 73 -31.18 16.36 26.83
CA SER A 73 -32.23 16.56 25.82
C SER A 73 -31.73 16.51 24.38
N ILE A 74 -30.47 16.88 24.14
CA ILE A 74 -29.90 17.09 22.80
C ILE A 74 -28.65 16.24 22.61
N VAL A 75 -27.63 16.39 23.46
CA VAL A 75 -26.31 15.77 23.23
C VAL A 75 -26.40 14.25 23.30
N VAL A 76 -26.92 13.69 24.40
CA VAL A 76 -27.08 12.25 24.58
C VAL A 76 -27.93 11.63 23.48
N LYS A 77 -29.02 12.29 23.07
CA LYS A 77 -29.88 11.79 21.99
C LYS A 77 -29.19 11.76 20.63
N ILE A 78 -28.28 12.69 20.36
CA ILE A 78 -27.50 12.70 19.14
C ILE A 78 -26.45 11.58 19.20
N GLU A 79 -25.75 11.44 20.32
CA GLU A 79 -24.74 10.38 20.52
C GLU A 79 -25.34 8.97 20.43
N ASP A 80 -26.53 8.74 20.98
CA ASP A 80 -27.22 7.45 20.93
C ASP A 80 -27.76 7.08 19.54
N GLN A 81 -27.88 8.04 18.63
CA GLN A 81 -28.44 7.84 17.28
C GLN A 81 -27.38 7.81 16.17
N VAL A 82 -26.10 8.04 16.49
CA VAL A 82 -24.96 8.07 15.55
C VAL A 82 -24.20 6.75 15.57
#